data_AF-A0AAV5C573-F1
#
_entry.id   AF-A0AAV5C573-F1
#
_cell.length_a   1.000
_cell.length_b   1.000
_cell.length_c   1.000
_cell.angle_alpha   90.00
_cell.angle_beta   90.00
_cell.angle_gamma   90.00
#
_symmetry.space_group_name_H-M   'P 1'
#
loop_
_entity.id
_entity.type
_entity.pdbx_description
1 polymer ?
#
loop_
_entity_poly.entity_id
_entity_poly.type
_entity_poly.pdbx_seq_one_letter_code
_entity_poly.pdbx_strand_id
1 'polypeptide(L)'
;MLRYKLDRIPFLEEKVRKVRENGKIVCLDINQLMLSQENRFAFTMEVAEEANAYLEKNRHEYGLKKPILHVLSDRMNEAGFSRPEGYLYPYPIKPGPYFIKEEEGN
;
A
#
# COMPACT_ATOMS: atom_id res chain seq x y z
N MET A 1 35.59 -24.13 5.90
CA MET A 1 34.42 -24.24 4.99
C MET A 1 33.72 -22.90 4.96
N LEU A 2 33.86 -22.14 3.86
CA LEU A 2 33.00 -20.98 3.63
C LEU A 2 31.57 -21.49 3.41
N ARG A 3 30.68 -21.29 4.40
CA ARG A 3 29.24 -21.38 4.15
C ARG A 3 28.91 -20.22 3.23
N TYR A 4 28.81 -20.50 1.94
CA TYR A 4 28.07 -19.62 1.05
C TYR A 4 26.65 -19.56 1.62
N LYS A 5 26.34 -18.47 2.33
CA LYS A 5 24.95 -18.05 2.49
C LYS A 5 24.51 -17.77 1.05
N LEU A 6 23.97 -18.80 0.39
CA LEU A 6 23.10 -18.59 -0.75
C LEU A 6 21.89 -17.88 -0.17
N ASP A 7 22.02 -16.58 0.07
CA ASP A 7 20.90 -15.72 0.41
C ASP A 7 19.90 -15.93 -0.71
N ARG A 8 18.81 -16.64 -0.40
CA ARG A 8 17.78 -16.94 -1.38
C ARG A 8 17.29 -15.61 -1.91
N ILE A 9 17.44 -15.39 -3.21
CA ILE A 9 16.81 -14.25 -3.86
C ILE A 9 15.31 -14.54 -3.77
N PRO A 10 14.52 -13.71 -3.05
CA PRO A 10 13.09 -13.96 -2.92
C PRO A 10 12.46 -13.92 -4.32
N PHE A 11 11.54 -14.85 -4.56
CA PHE A 11 10.77 -14.90 -5.82
C PHE A 11 9.99 -13.59 -6.01
N LEU A 12 9.57 -13.32 -7.25
CA LEU A 12 8.86 -12.09 -7.59
C LEU A 12 7.61 -11.92 -6.72
N GLU A 13 6.85 -13.00 -6.52
CA GLU A 13 5.65 -13.06 -5.69
C GLU A 13 5.96 -12.66 -4.24
N GLU A 14 7.07 -13.14 -3.69
CA GLU A 14 7.47 -12.84 -2.31
C GLU A 14 7.94 -11.39 -2.17
N LYS A 15 8.67 -10.85 -3.16
CA LYS A 15 9.02 -9.43 -3.21
C LYS A 15 7.78 -8.55 -3.29
N VAL A 16 6.83 -8.89 -4.16
CA VAL A 16 5.56 -8.16 -4.30
C VAL A 16 4.75 -8.24 -3.01
N ARG A 17 4.72 -9.40 -2.35
CA ARG A 17 4.07 -9.58 -1.04
C ARG A 17 4.69 -8.69 0.02
N LYS A 18 6.01 -8.74 0.22
CA LYS A 18 6.73 -7.88 1.18
C LYS A 18 6.48 -6.40 0.89
N VAL A 19 6.42 -5.99 -0.37
CA VAL A 19 6.15 -4.60 -0.76
C VAL A 19 4.71 -4.17 -0.47
N ARG A 20 3.72 -5.05 -0.70
CA ARG A 20 2.30 -4.80 -0.40
C ARG A 20 2.01 -4.79 1.11
N GLU A 21 2.51 -5.79 1.84
CA GLU A 21 2.28 -5.94 3.28
C GLU A 21 2.98 -4.85 4.10
N ASN A 22 4.21 -4.47 3.73
CA ASN A 22 4.95 -3.45 4.47
C ASN A 22 4.46 -2.01 4.20
N GLY A 23 3.38 -1.84 3.43
CA GLY A 23 2.83 -0.52 3.09
C GLY A 23 3.72 0.36 2.21
N LYS A 24 4.81 -0.20 1.63
CA LYS A 24 5.79 0.57 0.85
C LYS A 24 5.17 1.25 -0.37
N ILE A 25 4.19 0.60 -1.01
CA ILE A 25 3.47 1.16 -2.16
C ILE A 25 2.75 2.45 -1.75
N VAL A 26 2.00 2.42 -0.65
CA VAL A 26 1.25 3.57 -0.14
C VAL A 26 2.20 4.73 0.17
N CYS A 27 3.34 4.46 0.82
CA CYS A 27 4.33 5.50 1.12
C CYS A 27 4.92 6.14 -0.15
N LEU A 28 5.22 5.33 -1.17
CA LEU A 28 5.73 5.84 -2.46
C LEU A 28 4.68 6.70 -3.16
N ASP A 29 3.44 6.24 -3.19
CA ASP A 29 2.34 6.95 -3.82
C ASP A 29 2.02 8.28 -3.10
N ILE A 30 2.04 8.30 -1.77
CA ILE A 30 1.94 9.55 -0.99
C ILE A 30 3.07 10.50 -1.36
N ASN A 31 4.32 10.03 -1.39
CA ASN A 31 5.45 10.88 -1.75
C ASN A 31 5.31 11.43 -3.17
N GLN A 32 4.85 10.61 -4.12
CA GLN A 32 4.61 11.03 -5.50
C GLN A 32 3.55 12.13 -5.57
N LEU A 33 2.41 11.94 -4.88
CA LEU A 33 1.36 12.95 -4.81
C LEU A 33 1.87 14.22 -4.14
N MET A 34 2.60 14.11 -3.04
CA MET A 34 3.17 15.26 -2.32
C MET A 34 4.16 16.07 -3.17
N LEU A 35 4.94 15.42 -4.05
CA LEU A 35 5.84 16.09 -4.97
C LEU A 35 5.12 16.80 -6.12
N SER A 36 3.91 16.34 -6.47
CA SER A 36 3.09 16.98 -7.51
C SER A 36 2.39 18.27 -7.04
N GLN A 37 2.37 18.52 -5.73
CA GLN A 37 1.64 19.62 -5.12
C GLN A 37 2.58 20.76 -4.71
N GLU A 38 2.15 21.99 -4.91
CA GLU A 38 2.90 23.18 -4.48
C GLU A 38 2.88 23.35 -2.95
N ASN A 39 1.74 23.01 -2.33
CA ASN A 39 1.55 23.11 -0.88
C ASN A 39 1.18 21.77 -0.24
N ARG A 40 2.15 21.23 0.50
CA ARG A 40 2.03 19.97 1.25
C ARG A 40 0.93 19.97 2.31
N PHE A 41 0.69 21.10 2.96
CA PHE A 41 -0.35 21.20 4.00
C PHE A 41 -1.75 21.28 3.41
N ALA A 42 -1.89 22.00 2.28
CA ALA A 42 -3.15 22.05 1.55
C ALA A 42 -3.55 20.64 1.08
N PHE A 43 -2.60 19.90 0.49
CA PHE A 43 -2.83 18.51 0.11
C PHE A 43 -3.34 17.65 1.27
N THR A 44 -2.71 17.72 2.44
CA THR A 44 -3.16 16.92 3.60
C THR A 44 -4.57 17.30 4.05
N MET A 45 -4.94 18.58 3.94
CA MET A 45 -6.26 19.06 4.30
C MET A 45 -7.32 18.56 3.32
N GLU A 46 -7.06 18.69 2.02
CA GLU A 46 -7.96 18.23 0.95
C GLU A 46 -8.19 16.71 1.03
N VAL A 47 -7.13 15.92 1.22
CA VAL A 47 -7.25 14.47 1.37
C VAL A 47 -8.08 14.11 2.61
N ALA A 48 -7.94 14.87 3.71
CA ALA A 48 -8.74 14.65 4.92
C ALA A 48 -10.22 15.02 4.69
N GLU A 49 -10.48 16.13 3.99
CA GLU A 49 -11.83 16.56 3.63
C GLU A 49 -12.53 15.53 2.73
N GLU A 50 -11.85 15.07 1.67
CA GLU A 50 -12.34 14.01 0.78
C GLU A 50 -12.61 12.70 1.52
N ALA A 51 -11.71 12.32 2.43
CA ALA A 51 -11.87 11.10 3.22
C ALA A 51 -13.08 11.19 4.16
N ASN A 52 -13.33 12.36 4.76
CA ASN A 52 -14.50 12.59 5.59
C ASN A 52 -15.79 12.57 4.76
N ALA A 53 -15.79 13.22 3.59
CA ALA A 53 -16.93 13.19 2.67
C ALA A 53 -17.24 11.77 2.18
N TYR A 54 -16.21 10.95 1.94
CA TYR A 54 -16.37 9.53 1.63
C TYR A 54 -16.99 8.77 2.80
N LEU A 55 -16.50 9.00 4.03
CA LEU A 55 -16.98 8.33 5.23
C LEU A 55 -18.46 8.64 5.51
N GLU A 56 -18.88 9.89 5.32
CA GLU A 56 -20.27 10.30 5.51
C GLU A 56 -21.21 9.60 4.52
N LYS A 57 -20.79 9.47 3.25
CA LYS A 57 -21.55 8.78 2.20
C LYS A 57 -21.57 7.26 2.40
N ASN A 58 -20.44 6.67 2.78
CA ASN A 58 -20.20 5.22 2.81
C ASN A 58 -19.95 4.69 4.21
N ARG A 59 -20.76 5.13 5.19
CA ARG A 59 -20.58 4.78 6.61
C ARG A 59 -20.58 3.28 6.89
N HIS A 60 -21.26 2.49 6.05
CA HIS A 60 -21.38 1.04 6.17
C HIS A 60 -20.13 0.27 5.73
N GLU A 61 -19.26 0.88 4.92
CA GLU A 61 -18.02 0.25 4.45
C GLU A 61 -16.84 0.47 5.41
N TYR A 62 -17.06 1.30 6.43
CA TYR A 62 -16.07 1.66 7.42
C TYR A 62 -15.64 0.44 8.26
N GLY A 63 -14.33 0.16 8.27
CA GLY A 63 -13.72 -0.96 8.98
C GLY A 63 -12.98 -1.93 8.03
N LEU A 64 -13.55 -2.21 6.86
CA LEU A 64 -12.87 -2.97 5.80
C LEU A 64 -11.96 -2.06 4.97
N LYS A 65 -12.48 -0.91 4.56
CA LYS A 65 -11.76 0.11 3.80
C LYS A 65 -11.45 1.30 4.71
N LYS A 66 -10.18 1.74 4.70
CA LYS A 66 -9.81 3.01 5.34
C LYS A 66 -10.11 4.15 4.36
N PRO A 67 -10.95 5.15 4.71
CA PRO A 67 -11.33 6.22 3.79
C PRO A 67 -10.14 6.97 3.20
N ILE A 68 -9.12 7.26 4.02
CA ILE A 68 -7.89 7.94 3.56
C ILE A 68 -7.17 7.11 2.49
N LEU A 69 -7.11 5.78 2.65
CA LEU A 69 -6.46 4.91 1.66
C LEU A 69 -7.26 4.84 0.36
N HIS A 70 -8.59 4.92 0.44
CA HIS A 70 -9.46 4.98 -0.73
C HIS A 70 -9.19 6.24 -1.56
N VAL A 71 -9.20 7.41 -0.90
CA VAL A 71 -8.90 8.69 -1.55
C VAL A 71 -7.53 8.68 -2.21
N LEU A 72 -6.52 8.15 -1.51
CA LEU A 72 -5.17 8.03 -2.09
C LEU A 72 -5.12 7.08 -3.29
N SER A 73 -5.85 5.95 -3.27
CA SER A 73 -5.92 5.06 -4.43
C SER A 73 -6.62 5.72 -5.61
N ASP A 74 -7.68 6.49 -5.38
CA ASP A 74 -8.42 7.19 -6.43
C ASP A 74 -7.57 8.26 -7.10
N ARG A 75 -6.94 9.13 -6.31
CA ARG A 75 -6.03 10.16 -6.82
C ARG A 75 -4.88 9.55 -7.63
N MET A 76 -4.36 8.40 -7.21
CA MET A 76 -3.35 7.67 -8.01
C MET A 76 -3.92 7.12 -9.31
N ASN A 77 -5.14 6.56 -9.29
CA ASN A 77 -5.84 6.09 -10.48
C ASN A 77 -6.10 7.24 -11.47
N GLU A 78 -6.51 8.40 -10.98
CA GLU A 78 -6.70 9.64 -11.76
C GLU A 78 -5.37 10.14 -12.36
N ALA A 79 -4.26 10.00 -11.63
CA ALA A 79 -2.91 10.26 -12.14
C ALA A 79 -2.40 9.20 -13.14
N GLY A 80 -3.21 8.19 -13.48
CA GLY A 80 -2.88 7.14 -14.44
C GLY A 80 -2.15 5.93 -13.85
N PHE A 81 -1.99 5.86 -12.53
CA PHE A 81 -1.40 4.71 -11.85
C PHE A 81 -2.49 3.77 -11.33
N SER A 82 -2.64 2.61 -11.97
CA SER A 82 -3.62 1.61 -11.53
C SER A 82 -3.31 1.12 -10.10
N ARG A 83 -4.25 1.38 -9.18
CA ARG A 83 -4.23 0.95 -7.78
C ARG A 83 -5.57 0.32 -7.42
N PRO A 84 -5.55 -0.81 -6.66
CA PRO A 84 -6.80 -1.35 -6.15
C PRO A 84 -7.40 -0.41 -5.12
N GLU A 85 -8.72 -0.43 -5.05
CA GLU A 85 -9.50 0.42 -4.16
C GLU A 85 -9.05 0.27 -2.69
N GLY A 86 -8.65 1.38 -2.08
CA GLY A 86 -8.16 1.40 -0.69
C GLY A 86 -6.90 0.58 -0.46
N TYR A 87 -6.13 0.27 -1.51
CA TYR A 87 -4.99 -0.66 -1.47
C TYR A 87 -5.37 -2.07 -1.01
N LEU A 88 -6.64 -2.45 -1.12
CA LEU A 88 -7.13 -3.78 -0.75
C LEU A 88 -6.87 -4.76 -1.88
N TYR A 89 -6.00 -5.72 -1.63
CA TYR A 89 -5.75 -6.81 -2.55
C TYR A 89 -6.69 -7.98 -2.22
N PRO A 90 -7.58 -8.38 -3.15
CA PRO A 90 -8.64 -9.37 -2.87
C PRO A 90 -8.10 -10.79 -2.61
N TYR A 91 -6.90 -11.09 -3.10
CA TYR A 91 -6.27 -12.39 -2.93
C TYR A 91 -4.94 -12.25 -2.19
N PRO A 92 -4.76 -12.95 -1.05
CA PRO A 92 -3.43 -13.07 -0.45
C PRO A 92 -2.50 -13.73 -1.46
N ILE A 93 -1.29 -13.18 -1.61
CA ILE A 93 -0.27 -13.79 -2.45
C ILE A 93 0.09 -15.11 -1.79
N LYS A 94 -0.28 -16.23 -2.44
CA LYS A 94 0.03 -17.56 -1.92
C LYS A 94 1.55 -17.66 -1.79
N PRO A 95 2.07 -17.96 -0.59
CA PRO A 95 3.49 -18.20 -0.44
C PRO A 95 3.91 -19.32 -1.40
N GLY A 96 5.01 -19.11 -2.13
CA GLY A 96 5.57 -20.16 -2.98
C GLY A 96 5.91 -21.41 -2.16
N PRO A 97 6.09 -22.58 -2.79
CA PRO A 97 6.32 -23.87 -2.12
C PRO A 97 7.54 -23.91 -1.19
N TYR A 98 8.41 -22.88 -1.25
CA TYR A 98 9.62 -22.75 -0.44
C TYR A 98 9.57 -21.62 0.59
N PHE A 99 8.39 -21.07 0.87
CA PHE A 99 8.21 -20.01 1.85
C PHE A 99 8.62 -20.48 3.25
N ILE A 100 9.59 -19.79 3.83
CA ILE A 100 10.01 -19.95 5.22
C ILE A 100 9.64 -18.62 5.89
N LYS A 101 8.82 -18.66 6.95
CA LYS A 101 8.57 -17.46 7.75
C LYS A 101 9.89 -17.03 8.37
N GLU A 102 10.35 -15.83 8.05
CA GLU A 102 11.41 -15.18 8.84
C GLU A 102 10.81 -14.94 10.22
N GLU A 103 11.29 -15.66 11.24
CA GLU A 103 10.97 -15.34 12.63
C GLU A 103 11.66 -14.00 12.94
N GLU A 104 10.87 -12.99 13.32
CA GLU A 104 11.40 -11.73 13.82
C GLU A 104 12.18 -12.04 15.10
N GLY A 105 13.51 -12.03 15.02
CA GLY A 105 14.37 -12.15 16.17
C GLY A 105 14.13 -10.97 17.11
N ASN A 106 13.75 -11.28 18.35
CA ASN A 106 13.72 -10.36 19.49
C ASN A 106 15.05 -9.62 19.67
#